data_AF-A0A0D6ZAK2-F1
#
_entry.id   AF-A0A0D6ZAK2-F1
#
_cell.length_a   1.000
_cell.length_b   1.000
_cell.length_c   1.000
_cell.angle_alpha   90.00
_cell.angle_beta   90.00
_cell.angle_gamma   90.00
#
_symmetry.space_group_name_H-M   'P 1'
#
loop_
_entity.id
_entity.type
_entity.pdbx_description
1 polymer ?
#
loop_
_entity_poly.entity_id
_entity_poly.type
_entity_poly.pdbx_seq_one_letter_code
_entity_poly.pdbx_strand_id
1 'polypeptide(L)'
;MEKNMTREKQYHCGSSNERSISLIEVKEIHQHLLNQHADISDEIANVVEQNDYVKLAHLLVTRSKIETAINEIESAYQSEFYNQIERNYRISNTLKNAAEKMESKGEDMLLKVTSNLEKLNDSTHTMITIATGLSKRTISKGNQLGHEAGRLLINKTSEGLSRLATIIQKRS
;
A
#
# COMPACT_ATOMS: atom_id res chain seq x y z
N MET A 1 -39.15 18.49 42.70
CA MET A 1 -39.42 18.05 41.32
C MET A 1 -39.23 19.26 40.43
N GLU A 2 -38.06 19.38 39.80
CA GLU A 2 -37.86 19.11 38.35
C GLU A 2 -38.41 20.29 37.51
N LYS A 3 -37.65 21.01 36.66
CA LYS A 3 -36.55 20.61 35.78
C LYS A 3 -35.62 21.81 35.55
N ASN A 4 -34.32 21.66 35.82
CA ASN A 4 -33.30 22.58 35.31
C ASN A 4 -33.01 22.20 33.85
N MET A 5 -33.61 22.93 32.92
CA MET A 5 -33.39 22.77 31.49
C MET A 5 -32.15 23.58 31.12
N THR A 6 -30.99 22.93 31.14
CA THR A 6 -29.72 23.50 30.69
C THR A 6 -29.85 23.83 29.20
N ARG A 7 -30.04 25.11 28.87
CA ARG A 7 -29.90 25.60 27.50
C ARG A 7 -28.41 25.54 27.16
N GLU A 8 -28.03 24.50 26.42
CA GLU A 8 -26.79 24.51 25.64
C GLU A 8 -26.84 25.75 24.73
N LYS A 9 -26.01 26.74 25.03
CA LYS A 9 -25.72 27.81 24.08
C LYS A 9 -24.88 27.20 22.97
N GLN A 10 -25.53 26.73 21.91
CA GLN A 10 -24.88 26.58 20.61
C GLN A 10 -24.43 27.98 20.17
N TYR A 11 -23.14 28.25 20.27
CA TYR A 11 -22.53 29.38 19.57
C TYR A 11 -22.54 29.04 18.07
N HIS A 12 -23.66 29.32 17.43
CA HIS A 12 -23.73 29.37 15.98
C HIS A 12 -23.01 30.65 15.57
N CYS A 13 -21.69 30.56 15.33
CA CYS A 13 -20.96 31.61 14.64
C CYS A 13 -21.32 31.54 13.15
N GLY A 14 -22.47 32.12 12.82
CA GLY A 14 -22.88 32.42 11.46
C GLY A 14 -22.92 33.92 11.28
N SER A 15 -21.75 34.54 11.04
CA SER A 15 -21.67 35.86 10.42
C SER A 15 -21.13 35.69 9.01
N SER A 16 -22.03 35.90 8.06
CA SER A 16 -21.81 35.87 6.62
C SER A 16 -20.84 36.98 6.18
N ASN A 17 -19.53 36.74 6.31
CA ASN A 17 -18.43 37.29 5.49
C ASN A 17 -17.01 36.93 5.98
N GLU A 18 -16.85 36.06 6.97
CA GLU A 18 -15.53 35.66 7.44
C GLU A 18 -14.92 34.59 6.52
N ARG A 19 -13.73 34.86 6.00
CA ARG A 19 -12.86 33.81 5.45
C ARG A 19 -12.79 32.72 6.52
N SER A 20 -13.29 31.53 6.22
CA SER A 20 -13.17 30.38 7.10
C SER A 20 -11.69 30.06 7.28
N ILE A 21 -11.09 30.60 8.34
CA ILE A 21 -9.69 30.37 8.69
C ILE A 21 -9.54 28.88 8.98
N SER A 22 -8.61 28.23 8.29
CA SER A 22 -8.29 26.82 8.47
C SER A 22 -7.74 26.58 9.87
N LEU A 23 -8.04 25.41 10.46
CA LEU A 23 -7.44 24.99 11.74
C LEU A 23 -5.90 25.02 11.70
N ILE A 24 -5.31 24.81 10.51
CA ILE A 24 -3.87 24.91 10.28
C ILE A 24 -3.39 26.36 10.49
N GLU A 25 -4.09 27.32 9.89
CA GLU A 25 -3.77 28.75 10.02
C GLU A 25 -3.96 29.22 11.47
N VAL A 26 -5.01 28.75 12.16
CA VAL A 26 -5.21 29.03 13.60
C VAL A 26 -4.05 28.49 14.43
N LYS A 27 -3.56 27.29 14.13
CA LYS A 27 -2.41 26.69 14.82
C LYS A 27 -1.11 27.45 14.56
N GLU A 28 -0.89 27.92 13.34
CA GLU A 28 0.26 28.75 12.99
C GLU A 28 0.23 30.09 13.72
N ILE A 29 -0.94 30.74 13.79
CA ILE A 29 -1.14 31.98 14.53
C ILE A 29 -0.92 31.75 16.03
N HIS A 30 -1.47 30.68 16.61
CA HIS A 30 -1.27 30.32 18.02
C HIS A 30 0.21 30.12 18.33
N GLN A 31 0.94 29.38 17.49
CA GLN A 31 2.37 29.16 17.67
C GLN A 31 3.17 30.47 17.53
N HIS A 32 2.79 31.34 16.60
CA HIS A 32 3.43 32.63 16.43
C HIS A 32 3.24 33.52 17.67
N LEU A 33 2.03 33.56 18.24
CA LEU A 33 1.74 34.30 19.47
C LEU A 33 2.52 33.76 20.68
N LEU A 34 2.66 32.43 20.80
CA LEU A 34 3.49 31.82 21.85
C LEU A 34 4.96 32.24 21.73
N ASN A 35 5.49 32.28 20.51
CA ASN A 35 6.86 32.72 20.26
C ASN A 35 7.01 34.21 20.60
N GLN A 36 6.09 35.07 20.14
CA GLN A 36 6.10 36.50 20.48
C GLN A 36 6.00 36.75 21.99
N HIS A 37 5.19 35.96 22.70
CA HIS A 37 5.10 36.05 24.15
C HIS A 37 6.43 35.69 24.84
N ALA A 38 7.15 34.68 24.34
CA ALA A 38 8.48 34.33 24.81
C ALA A 38 9.50 35.45 24.52
N ASP A 39 9.53 35.96 23.29
CA ASP A 39 10.43 37.05 22.88
C ASP A 39 10.23 38.32 23.73
N ILE A 40 8.97 38.68 24.01
CA ILE A 40 8.66 39.83 24.88
C ILE A 40 9.06 39.56 26.33
N SER A 41 8.95 38.32 26.81
CA SER A 41 9.39 37.98 28.16
C SER A 41 10.91 38.13 28.30
N ASP A 42 11.67 37.73 27.28
CA ASP A 42 13.11 37.93 27.22
C ASP A 42 13.48 39.42 27.09
N GLU A 43 12.73 40.19 26.29
CA GLU A 43 12.96 41.63 26.15
C GLU A 43 12.64 42.40 27.44
N ILE A 44 11.62 41.99 28.20
CA ILE A 44 11.30 42.56 29.51
C ILE A 44 12.48 42.39 30.47
N ALA A 45 13.13 41.22 30.50
CA ALA A 45 14.28 40.97 31.35
C ALA A 45 15.42 41.95 31.04
N ASN A 46 15.73 42.15 29.75
CA ASN A 46 16.76 43.09 29.30
C ASN A 46 16.42 44.56 29.64
N VAL A 47 15.16 44.95 29.50
CA VAL A 47 14.70 46.32 29.77
C VAL A 47 14.69 46.66 31.26
N VAL A 48 14.41 45.67 32.12
CA VAL A 48 14.53 45.80 33.57
C VAL A 48 15.99 46.05 33.97
N GLU A 49 16.94 45.32 33.38
CA GLU A 49 18.38 45.55 33.63
C GLU A 49 18.84 46.94 33.19
N GLN A 50 18.27 47.46 32.10
CA GLN A 50 18.55 48.80 31.57
C GLN A 50 17.81 49.93 32.30
N ASN A 51 16.91 49.60 33.25
CA ASN A 51 16.06 50.55 33.98
C ASN A 51 15.20 51.46 33.08
N ASP A 52 14.81 50.99 31.88
CA ASP A 52 13.90 51.73 31.00
C ASP A 52 12.44 51.37 31.28
N TYR A 53 11.85 52.08 32.24
CA TYR A 53 10.49 51.82 32.70
C TYR A 53 9.40 52.24 31.71
N VAL A 54 9.70 53.12 30.75
CA VAL A 54 8.74 53.52 29.70
C VAL A 54 8.58 52.38 28.71
N LYS A 55 9.70 51.81 28.26
CA LYS A 55 9.70 50.62 27.41
C LYS A 55 9.11 49.41 28.13
N LEU A 56 9.38 49.26 29.43
CA LEU A 56 8.80 48.19 30.25
C LEU A 56 7.27 48.25 30.28
N ALA A 57 6.68 49.43 30.49
CA ALA A 57 5.22 49.58 30.51
C ALA A 57 4.59 49.17 29.17
N HIS A 58 5.22 49.54 28.05
CA HIS A 58 4.77 49.14 26.72
C HIS A 58 4.86 47.62 26.50
N LEU A 59 5.94 46.99 26.92
CA LEU A 59 6.14 45.54 26.79
C LEU A 59 5.12 44.77 27.64
N LEU A 60 4.83 45.22 28.86
CA LEU A 60 3.82 44.59 29.73
C LEU A 60 2.41 44.68 29.14
N VAL A 61 2.03 45.83 28.58
CA VAL A 61 0.72 45.97 27.90
C VAL A 61 0.64 45.08 26.68
N THR A 62 1.72 45.00 25.90
CA THR A 62 1.78 44.14 24.70
C THR A 62 1.70 42.67 25.07
N ARG A 63 2.41 42.25 26.13
CA ARG A 63 2.35 40.91 26.69
C ARG A 63 0.93 40.53 27.10
N SER A 64 0.24 41.40 27.83
CA SER A 64 -1.15 41.16 28.28
C SER A 64 -2.12 40.98 27.10
N LYS A 65 -1.95 41.73 26.02
CA LYS A 65 -2.76 41.58 24.80
C LYS A 65 -2.51 40.24 24.12
N ILE A 66 -1.24 39.83 24.02
CA ILE A 66 -0.87 38.54 23.41
C ILE A 66 -1.40 37.38 24.27
N GLU A 67 -1.27 37.48 25.59
CA GLU A 67 -1.78 36.46 26.53
C GLU A 67 -3.30 36.32 26.43
N THR A 68 -4.02 37.44 26.28
CA THR A 68 -5.47 37.42 26.04
C THR A 68 -5.80 36.72 24.72
N ALA A 69 -5.10 37.04 23.63
CA ALA A 69 -5.31 36.41 22.33
C ALA A 69 -5.00 34.90 22.34
N ILE A 70 -3.96 34.47 23.06
CA ILE A 70 -3.65 33.04 23.26
C ILE A 70 -4.81 32.35 23.97
N ASN A 71 -5.28 32.91 25.09
CA ASN A 71 -6.37 32.32 25.87
C ASN A 71 -7.68 32.23 25.08
N GLU A 72 -7.99 33.24 24.26
CA GLU A 72 -9.16 33.24 23.37
C GLU A 72 -9.07 32.13 22.32
N ILE A 73 -7.91 31.95 21.68
CA ILE A 73 -7.70 30.88 20.70
C ILE A 73 -7.79 29.51 21.39
N GLU A 74 -7.17 29.34 22.55
CA GLU A 74 -7.21 28.07 23.28
C GLU A 74 -8.63 27.72 23.71
N SER A 75 -9.39 28.67 24.25
CA SER A 75 -10.79 28.45 24.63
C SER A 75 -11.69 28.15 23.43
N ALA A 76 -11.41 28.73 22.27
CA ALA A 76 -12.23 28.54 21.07
C ALA A 76 -11.94 27.22 20.34
N TYR A 77 -10.70 26.70 20.43
CA TYR A 77 -10.24 25.53 19.67
C TYR A 77 -9.79 24.34 20.53
N GLN A 78 -10.02 24.37 21.85
CA GLN A 78 -9.60 23.32 22.78
C GLN A 78 -10.10 21.93 22.36
N SER A 79 -11.39 21.84 22.00
CA SER A 79 -12.01 20.61 21.53
C SER A 79 -11.42 20.10 20.23
N GLU A 80 -11.16 21.00 19.29
CA GLU A 80 -10.65 20.71 17.95
C GLU A 80 -9.21 20.19 18.04
N PHE A 81 -8.38 20.80 18.89
CA PHE A 81 -7.02 20.33 19.14
C PHE A 81 -7.00 18.95 19.81
N TYR A 82 -7.84 18.74 20.83
CA TYR A 82 -7.94 17.44 21.49
C TYR A 82 -8.40 16.33 20.53
N ASN A 83 -9.44 16.61 19.75
CA ASN A 83 -9.95 15.70 18.72
C ASN A 83 -8.94 15.40 17.61
N GLN A 84 -8.03 16.34 17.32
CA GLN A 84 -6.94 16.11 16.36
C GLN A 84 -5.87 15.19 16.95
N ILE A 85 -5.49 15.39 18.22
CA ILE A 85 -4.53 14.51 18.92
C ILE A 85 -5.06 13.09 18.99
N GLU A 86 -6.33 12.91 19.35
CA GLU A 86 -6.96 11.59 19.42
C GLU A 86 -7.00 10.90 18.05
N ARG A 87 -7.39 11.64 16.99
CA ARG A 87 -7.38 11.10 15.62
C ARG A 87 -5.99 10.69 15.18
N ASN A 88 -4.97 11.52 15.44
CA ASN A 88 -3.59 11.21 15.09
C ASN A 88 -3.09 9.97 15.86
N TYR A 89 -3.45 9.83 17.13
CA TYR A 89 -3.12 8.65 17.93
C TYR A 89 -3.76 7.38 17.34
N ARG A 90 -5.04 7.44 16.97
CA ARG A 90 -5.76 6.30 16.36
C ARG A 90 -5.17 5.92 15.00
N ILE A 91 -4.81 6.91 14.17
CA ILE A 91 -4.15 6.68 12.87
C ILE A 91 -2.79 6.02 13.08
N SER A 92 -1.96 6.57 13.99
CA SER A 92 -0.63 6.03 14.30
C SER A 92 -0.70 4.58 14.78
N ASN A 93 -1.63 4.28 15.69
CA ASN A 93 -1.80 2.92 16.20
C ASN A 93 -2.30 1.95 15.12
N THR A 94 -3.17 2.42 14.22
CA THR A 94 -3.63 1.61 13.08
C THR A 94 -2.48 1.30 12.12
N LEU A 95 -1.64 2.30 11.80
CA LEU A 95 -0.46 2.12 10.96
C LEU A 95 0.55 1.16 11.60
N LYS A 96 0.79 1.29 12.90
CA LYS A 96 1.65 0.39 13.66
C LYS A 96 1.15 -1.06 13.59
N ASN A 97 -0.12 -1.30 13.88
CA ASN A 97 -0.72 -2.63 13.81
C ASN A 97 -0.67 -3.21 12.39
N ALA A 98 -0.84 -2.38 11.36
CA ALA A 98 -0.72 -2.81 9.96
C ALA A 98 0.71 -3.24 9.63
N ALA A 99 1.72 -2.48 10.09
CA ALA A 99 3.13 -2.82 9.94
C ALA A 99 3.48 -4.13 10.65
N GLU A 100 3.09 -4.30 11.92
CA GLU A 100 3.31 -5.54 12.69
C GLU A 100 2.64 -6.75 12.05
N LYS A 101 1.45 -6.57 11.46
CA LYS A 101 0.76 -7.64 10.72
C LYS A 101 1.47 -7.99 9.41
N MET A 102 1.99 -6.99 8.70
CA MET A 102 2.82 -7.21 7.51
C MET A 102 4.12 -7.92 7.86
N GLU A 103 4.77 -7.57 8.96
CA GLU A 103 5.98 -8.23 9.43
C GLU A 103 5.70 -9.69 9.81
N SER A 104 4.69 -9.93 10.66
CA SER A 104 4.38 -11.27 11.16
C SER A 104 3.78 -12.23 10.13
N LYS A 105 3.04 -11.73 9.13
CA LYS A 105 2.33 -12.57 8.14
C LYS A 105 2.80 -12.40 6.70
N GLY A 106 3.57 -11.36 6.41
CA GLY A 106 4.08 -11.11 5.06
C GLY A 106 5.05 -12.20 4.62
N GLU A 107 5.98 -12.58 5.49
CA GLU A 107 6.96 -13.63 5.21
C GLU A 107 6.31 -15.00 4.98
N ASP A 108 5.34 -15.38 5.82
CA ASP A 108 4.61 -16.64 5.69
C ASP A 108 3.80 -16.71 4.38
N MET A 109 3.20 -15.58 3.98
CA MET A 109 2.48 -15.49 2.71
C MET A 109 3.43 -15.61 1.50
N LEU A 110 4.61 -14.98 1.57
CA LEU A 110 5.63 -15.10 0.52
C LEU A 110 6.15 -16.55 0.43
N LEU A 111 6.46 -17.19 1.54
CA LEU A 111 6.89 -18.59 1.59
C LEU A 111 5.85 -19.52 0.96
N LYS A 112 4.56 -19.32 1.25
CA LYS A 112 3.49 -20.13 0.69
C LYS A 112 3.34 -19.96 -0.82
N VAL A 113 3.50 -18.74 -1.33
CA VAL A 113 3.50 -18.47 -2.78
C VAL A 113 4.70 -19.14 -3.45
N THR A 114 5.90 -18.98 -2.91
CA THR A 114 7.12 -19.62 -3.43
C THR A 114 6.99 -21.14 -3.46
N SER A 115 6.52 -21.77 -2.37
CA SER A 115 6.33 -23.22 -2.32
C SER A 115 5.30 -23.73 -3.35
N ASN A 116 4.23 -22.97 -3.58
CA ASN A 116 3.23 -23.33 -4.60
C ASN A 116 3.80 -23.20 -6.02
N LEU A 117 4.63 -22.18 -6.28
CA LEU A 117 5.31 -22.00 -7.57
C LEU A 117 6.33 -23.12 -7.83
N GLU A 118 7.10 -23.53 -6.83
CA GLU A 118 8.01 -24.68 -6.92
C GLU A 118 7.25 -25.97 -7.27
N LYS A 119 6.16 -26.27 -6.57
CA LYS A 119 5.31 -27.44 -6.86
C LYS A 119 4.73 -27.41 -8.27
N LEU A 120 4.30 -26.24 -8.74
CA LEU A 120 3.78 -26.06 -10.09
C LEU A 120 4.88 -26.27 -11.14
N ASN A 121 6.09 -25.77 -10.87
CA ASN A 121 7.24 -25.98 -11.74
C ASN A 121 7.61 -27.47 -11.84
N ASP A 122 7.68 -28.17 -10.72
CA ASP A 122 7.96 -29.61 -10.67
C ASP A 122 6.90 -30.44 -11.39
N SER A 123 5.63 -30.08 -11.21
CA SER A 123 4.50 -30.70 -11.92
C SER A 123 4.61 -30.51 -13.43
N THR A 124 4.95 -29.29 -13.86
CA THR A 124 5.14 -28.95 -15.28
C THR A 124 6.30 -29.74 -15.88
N HIS A 125 7.45 -29.83 -15.18
CA HIS A 125 8.58 -30.65 -15.61
C HIS A 125 8.22 -32.14 -15.72
N THR A 126 7.43 -32.65 -14.79
CA THR A 126 6.95 -34.03 -14.83
C THR A 126 6.06 -34.27 -16.04
N MET A 127 5.11 -33.36 -16.31
CA MET A 127 4.25 -33.43 -17.50
C MET A 127 5.05 -33.39 -18.81
N ILE A 128 6.03 -32.49 -18.92
CA ILE A 128 6.91 -32.40 -20.09
C ILE A 128 7.69 -33.71 -20.29
N THR A 129 8.19 -34.30 -19.21
CA THR A 129 8.91 -35.58 -19.26
C THR A 129 8.02 -36.71 -19.74
N ILE A 130 6.79 -36.81 -19.20
CA ILE A 130 5.80 -37.82 -19.63
C ILE A 130 5.43 -37.62 -21.10
N ALA A 131 5.10 -36.39 -21.51
CA ALA A 131 4.75 -36.07 -22.89
C ALA A 131 5.89 -36.39 -23.87
N THR A 132 7.12 -36.07 -23.49
CA THR A 132 8.32 -36.40 -24.29
C THR A 132 8.51 -37.91 -24.39
N GLY A 133 8.33 -38.66 -23.29
CA GLY A 133 8.41 -40.12 -23.29
C GLY A 133 7.36 -40.78 -24.19
N LEU A 134 6.11 -40.32 -24.10
CA LEU A 134 5.01 -40.78 -24.96
C LEU A 134 5.24 -40.45 -26.44
N SER A 135 5.71 -39.23 -26.73
CA SER A 135 6.05 -38.80 -28.09
C SER A 135 7.15 -39.68 -28.70
N LYS A 136 8.27 -39.89 -27.98
CA LYS A 136 9.36 -40.78 -28.43
C LYS A 136 8.86 -42.19 -28.70
N ARG A 137 8.03 -42.76 -27.81
CA ARG A 137 7.47 -44.10 -27.99
C ARG A 137 6.55 -44.19 -29.21
N THR A 138 5.72 -43.18 -29.42
CA THR A 138 4.78 -43.09 -30.54
C THR A 138 5.52 -42.99 -31.87
N ILE A 139 6.52 -42.11 -31.96
CA ILE A 139 7.36 -41.95 -33.16
C ILE A 139 8.11 -43.26 -33.46
N SER A 140 8.71 -43.88 -32.45
CA SER A 140 9.41 -45.16 -32.61
C SER A 140 8.48 -46.26 -33.14
N LYS A 141 7.27 -46.36 -32.57
CA LYS A 141 6.28 -47.35 -33.02
C LYS A 141 5.76 -47.04 -34.43
N GLY A 142 5.54 -45.77 -34.75
CA GLY A 142 5.19 -45.32 -36.10
C GLY A 142 6.25 -45.69 -37.13
N ASN A 143 7.53 -45.47 -36.81
CA ASN A 143 8.65 -45.88 -37.67
C ASN A 143 8.71 -47.39 -37.87
N GLN A 144 8.52 -48.18 -36.82
CA GLN A 144 8.46 -49.64 -36.92
C GLN A 144 7.34 -50.09 -37.86
N LEU A 145 6.13 -49.56 -37.67
CA LEU A 145 4.97 -49.90 -38.49
C LEU A 145 5.17 -49.47 -39.95
N GLY A 146 5.73 -48.29 -40.19
CA GLY A 146 6.07 -47.81 -41.52
C GLY A 146 7.07 -48.74 -42.23
N HIS A 147 8.09 -49.21 -41.50
CA HIS A 147 9.05 -50.18 -42.04
C HIS A 147 8.40 -51.55 -42.33
N GLU A 148 7.52 -52.03 -41.45
CA GLU A 148 6.78 -53.28 -41.66
C GLU A 148 5.86 -53.21 -42.89
N ALA A 149 5.15 -52.09 -43.07
CA ALA A 149 4.30 -51.85 -44.24
C ALA A 149 5.15 -51.77 -45.53
N GLY A 150 6.26 -51.04 -45.49
CA GLY A 150 7.20 -50.95 -46.62
C GLY A 150 7.74 -52.33 -47.03
N ARG A 151 8.14 -53.15 -46.05
CA ARG A 151 8.60 -54.53 -46.29
C ARG A 151 7.50 -55.40 -46.92
N LEU A 152 6.26 -55.29 -46.44
CA LEU A 152 5.13 -56.05 -47.00
C LEU A 152 4.86 -55.67 -48.46
N LEU A 153 4.89 -54.38 -48.79
CA LEU A 153 4.72 -53.89 -50.16
C LEU A 153 5.83 -54.38 -51.09
N ILE A 154 7.09 -54.31 -50.66
CA ILE A 154 8.23 -54.83 -51.42
C ILE A 154 8.06 -56.33 -51.68
N ASN A 155 7.72 -57.11 -50.65
CA ASN A 155 7.51 -58.54 -50.79
C ASN A 155 6.38 -58.88 -51.78
N LYS A 156 5.24 -58.19 -51.69
CA LYS A 156 4.11 -58.40 -52.61
C LYS A 156 4.43 -58.01 -54.05
N THR A 157 5.16 -56.92 -54.22
CA THR A 157 5.60 -56.46 -55.54
C THR A 157 6.59 -57.45 -56.15
N SER A 158 7.59 -57.89 -55.37
CA SER A 158 8.57 -58.91 -55.77
C SER A 158 7.90 -60.23 -56.16
N GLU A 159 6.94 -60.70 -55.35
CA GLU A 159 6.16 -61.91 -55.65
C GLU A 159 5.39 -61.78 -56.97
N GLY A 160 4.73 -60.64 -57.19
CA GLY A 160 4.01 -60.34 -58.43
C GLY A 160 4.93 -60.32 -59.66
N LEU A 161 6.08 -59.66 -59.57
CA LEU A 161 7.09 -59.61 -60.63
C LEU A 161 7.66 -61.00 -60.95
N SER A 162 7.96 -61.80 -59.92
CA SER A 162 8.46 -63.17 -60.08
C SER A 162 7.46 -64.06 -60.81
N ARG A 163 6.17 -63.97 -60.46
CA ARG A 163 5.09 -64.69 -61.17
C ARG A 163 4.99 -64.26 -62.63
N LEU A 164 5.04 -62.95 -62.91
CA LEU A 164 5.04 -62.41 -64.27
C LEU A 164 6.22 -62.94 -65.09
N ALA A 165 7.43 -62.89 -64.53
CA ALA A 165 8.63 -63.41 -65.18
C ALA A 165 8.51 -64.91 -65.50
N THR A 166 7.98 -65.71 -64.57
CA THR A 166 7.73 -67.14 -64.76
C THR A 166 6.75 -67.41 -65.91
N ILE A 167 5.68 -66.60 -66.01
CA ILE A 167 4.69 -66.73 -67.09
C ILE A 167 5.32 -66.38 -68.44
N ILE A 168 6.13 -65.32 -68.51
CA ILE A 168 6.84 -64.93 -69.74
C ILE A 168 7.81 -66.03 -70.17
N GLN A 169 8.59 -66.57 -69.24
CA GLN A 169 9.57 -67.63 -69.53
C GLN A 169 8.92 -68.91 -70.04
N LYS A 170 7.71 -69.27 -69.57
CA LYS A 170 6.96 -70.43 -70.07
C LYS A 170 6.37 -70.24 -71.47
N ARG A 171 6.29 -69.00 -71.96
CA ARG A 171 5.77 -68.66 -73.30
C ARG A 171 6.86 -68.43 -74.33
N SER A 172 8.12 -68.40 -73.90
CA SER A 172 9.30 -68.28 -74.75
C SER A 172 9.90 -69.64 -75.06
#